data_AF-A0A2K6M8U8-F1
#
_entry.id   AF-A0A2K6M8U8-F1
#
_cell.length_a   1.000
_cell.length_b   1.000
_cell.length_c   1.000
_cell.angle_alpha   90.00
_cell.angle_beta   90.00
_cell.angle_gamma   90.00
#
_symmetry.space_group_name_H-M   'P 1'
#
loop_
_entity.id
_entity.type
_entity.pdbx_description
1 polymer ?
#
loop_
_entity_poly.entity_id
_entity_poly.type
_entity_poly.pdbx_seq_one_letter_code
_entity_poly.pdbx_strand_id
1 'polypeptide(L)'
;MILSPIKPLFLPRYSQVLCQTLSERNSEITSLKNEGENLKRDNAIASGMVSSLQKDMLAKDEQVQQLKENQNKDKDHQLEALGSTCSVLKEELKQEDAHRELREAQEKELKLCKTQIQDMEKEMKKLRAELRKSCTEQSVISRTLREKSKLEHFRSQVIKATYGRAKPFPGKPVTDQQLIEKIAQVTEDNINFQQKKWTLQKETQLSSSKQEETTENIEKLRTSLDSCQACMKMSCCTSDLKKEVDLLQHLQVSPPVSGLQKVVLDVLRHALSWLEEVEQLLRDLGILPSGADKGYWDFFSHIVA
;
A
#
# COMPACT_ATOMS: atom_id res chain seq x y z
N MET A 1 -169.85 85.89 63.02
CA MET A 1 -170.91 86.05 62.00
C MET A 1 -170.40 85.44 60.71
N ILE A 2 -170.92 84.26 60.37
CA ILE A 2 -171.89 84.04 59.29
C ILE A 2 -171.16 83.86 57.95
N LEU A 3 -171.12 82.58 57.54
CA LEU A 3 -171.49 82.03 56.23
C LEU A 3 -170.87 82.73 55.00
N SER A 4 -169.93 82.09 54.29
CA SER A 4 -170.21 81.06 53.26
C SER A 4 -170.66 81.67 51.91
N PRO A 5 -170.62 80.93 50.79
CA PRO A 5 -169.57 80.05 50.29
C PRO A 5 -169.47 80.05 48.73
N ILE A 6 -168.66 79.11 48.20
CA ILE A 6 -168.75 78.46 46.86
C ILE A 6 -168.02 79.15 45.68
N LYS A 7 -166.76 78.73 45.46
CA LYS A 7 -166.22 77.90 44.33
C LYS A 7 -166.99 77.85 42.98
N PRO A 8 -166.39 77.35 41.88
CA PRO A 8 -164.97 77.26 41.48
C PRO A 8 -164.77 77.66 39.99
N LEU A 9 -163.53 77.73 39.46
CA LEU A 9 -163.13 77.18 38.14
C LEU A 9 -161.65 77.50 37.83
N PHE A 10 -160.95 76.52 37.22
CA PHE A 10 -159.56 76.48 36.74
C PHE A 10 -158.42 76.09 37.72
N LEU A 11 -158.51 74.85 38.24
CA LEU A 11 -157.41 73.95 38.61
C LEU A 11 -157.27 72.90 37.48
N PRO A 12 -156.32 73.02 36.52
CA PRO A 12 -155.53 71.82 36.15
C PRO A 12 -154.04 72.07 35.77
N ARG A 13 -153.63 73.27 35.33
CA ARG A 13 -152.31 73.46 34.69
C ARG A 13 -151.14 73.59 35.67
N TYR A 14 -151.34 74.23 36.83
CA TYR A 14 -150.27 74.47 37.82
C TYR A 14 -149.87 73.18 38.57
N SER A 15 -150.85 72.32 38.86
CA SER A 15 -150.59 70.97 39.42
C SER A 15 -149.84 70.08 38.43
N GLN A 16 -150.14 70.18 37.13
CA GLN A 16 -149.45 69.42 36.10
C GLN A 16 -148.00 69.87 35.90
N VAL A 17 -147.73 71.18 35.94
CA VAL A 17 -146.36 71.72 35.86
C VAL A 17 -145.52 71.32 37.07
N LEU A 18 -146.07 71.39 38.28
CA LEU A 18 -145.35 70.96 39.49
C LEU A 18 -145.07 69.45 39.50
N CYS A 19 -146.04 68.63 39.08
CA CYS A 19 -145.83 67.18 38.92
C CYS A 19 -144.79 66.86 37.84
N GLN A 20 -144.75 67.63 36.74
CA GLN A 20 -143.75 67.51 35.69
C GLN A 20 -142.35 67.83 36.22
N THR A 21 -142.18 68.97 36.91
CA THR A 21 -140.89 69.39 37.48
C THR A 21 -140.40 68.45 38.59
N LEU A 22 -141.29 67.93 39.44
CA LEU A 22 -140.94 66.93 40.44
C LEU A 22 -140.57 65.59 39.80
N SER A 23 -141.25 65.20 38.72
CA SER A 23 -140.92 63.99 37.95
C SER A 23 -139.56 64.12 37.25
N GLU A 24 -139.28 65.27 36.63
CA GLU A 24 -137.98 65.59 36.03
C GLU A 24 -136.87 65.62 37.07
N ARG A 25 -137.09 66.25 38.22
CA ARG A 25 -136.15 66.22 39.35
C ARG A 25 -135.94 64.81 39.88
N ASN A 26 -136.98 63.99 39.99
CA ASN A 26 -136.85 62.61 40.43
C ASN A 26 -136.14 61.72 39.39
N SER A 27 -136.35 61.97 38.09
CA SER A 27 -135.61 61.28 37.03
C SER A 27 -134.14 61.69 37.03
N GLU A 28 -133.85 62.97 37.27
CA GLU A 28 -132.49 63.51 37.39
C GLU A 28 -131.79 62.98 38.65
N ILE A 29 -132.46 62.93 39.81
CA ILE A 29 -131.92 62.29 41.03
C ILE A 29 -131.63 60.81 40.79
N THR A 30 -132.53 60.11 40.09
CA THR A 30 -132.31 58.70 39.75
C THR A 30 -131.13 58.54 38.79
N SER A 31 -131.00 59.43 37.80
CA SER A 31 -129.89 59.44 36.84
C SER A 31 -128.55 59.75 37.53
N LEU A 32 -128.49 60.77 38.39
CA LEU A 32 -127.30 61.13 39.16
C LEU A 32 -126.92 60.05 40.18
N LYS A 33 -127.90 59.38 40.78
CA LYS A 33 -127.66 58.21 41.64
C LYS A 33 -127.04 57.06 40.85
N ASN A 34 -127.59 56.76 39.66
CA ASN A 34 -127.06 55.72 38.78
C ASN A 34 -125.65 56.07 38.28
N GLU A 35 -125.39 57.34 37.95
CA GLU A 35 -124.08 57.83 37.54
C GLU A 35 -123.07 57.76 38.69
N GLY A 36 -123.47 58.12 39.91
CA GLY A 36 -122.64 57.96 41.11
C GLY A 36 -122.29 56.50 41.41
N GLU A 37 -123.23 55.58 41.26
CA GLU A 37 -122.98 54.14 41.37
C GLU A 37 -122.09 53.61 40.23
N ASN A 38 -122.22 54.15 39.01
CA ASN A 38 -121.32 53.85 37.89
C ASN A 38 -119.88 54.31 38.19
N LEU A 39 -119.69 55.57 38.57
CA LEU A 39 -118.38 56.12 38.94
C LEU A 39 -117.73 55.36 40.10
N LYS A 40 -118.52 54.91 41.08
CA LYS A 40 -118.03 54.08 42.17
C LYS A 40 -117.53 52.72 41.69
N ARG A 41 -118.24 52.09 40.74
CA ARG A 41 -117.80 50.85 40.08
C ARG A 41 -116.54 51.06 39.26
N ASP A 42 -116.50 52.09 38.43
CA ASP A 42 -115.34 52.39 37.57
C ASP A 42 -114.11 52.73 38.39
N ASN A 43 -114.27 53.51 39.48
CA ASN A 43 -113.19 53.79 40.42
C ASN A 43 -112.69 52.51 41.13
N ALA A 44 -113.60 51.59 41.50
CA ALA A 44 -113.21 50.30 42.08
C ALA A 44 -112.45 49.43 41.07
N ILE A 45 -112.88 49.40 39.80
CA ILE A 45 -112.20 48.69 38.70
C ILE A 45 -110.82 49.32 38.45
N ALA A 46 -110.73 50.64 38.32
CA ALA A 46 -109.48 51.36 38.11
C ALA A 46 -108.51 51.16 39.28
N SER A 47 -108.98 51.27 40.53
CA SER A 47 -108.16 50.99 41.71
C SER A 47 -107.70 49.53 41.74
N GLY A 48 -108.54 48.58 41.32
CA GLY A 48 -108.16 47.17 41.18
C GLY A 48 -107.09 46.95 40.12
N MET A 49 -107.20 47.59 38.95
CA MET A 49 -106.19 47.57 37.89
C MET A 49 -104.88 48.20 38.34
N VAL A 50 -104.92 49.36 39.01
CA VAL A 50 -103.73 50.02 39.57
C VAL A 50 -103.06 49.12 40.60
N SER A 51 -103.82 48.47 41.49
CA SER A 51 -103.29 47.52 42.45
C SER A 51 -102.64 46.31 41.79
N SER A 52 -103.26 45.77 40.72
CA SER A 52 -102.69 44.68 39.92
C SER A 52 -101.39 45.10 39.23
N LEU A 53 -101.39 46.26 38.56
CA LEU A 53 -100.20 46.80 37.90
C LEU A 53 -99.08 47.10 38.89
N GLN A 54 -99.39 47.61 40.09
CA GLN A 54 -98.40 47.82 41.15
C GLN A 54 -97.77 46.49 41.58
N LYS A 55 -98.56 45.42 41.76
CA LYS A 55 -98.02 44.09 42.06
C LYS A 55 -97.17 43.53 40.93
N ASP A 56 -97.63 43.66 39.69
CA ASP A 56 -96.89 43.18 38.51
C ASP A 56 -95.58 43.95 38.31
N MET A 57 -95.59 45.27 38.54
CA MET A 57 -94.40 46.11 38.50
C MET A 57 -93.38 45.68 39.56
N LEU A 58 -93.82 45.46 40.81
CA LEU A 58 -92.93 44.97 41.87
C LEU A 58 -92.36 43.58 41.54
N ALA A 59 -93.18 42.67 41.03
CA ALA A 59 -92.73 41.34 40.60
C ALA A 59 -91.74 41.43 39.43
N LYS A 60 -91.94 42.38 38.51
CA LYS A 60 -91.02 42.64 37.39
C LYS A 60 -89.71 43.26 37.85
N ASP A 61 -89.74 44.18 38.81
CA ASP A 61 -88.54 44.78 39.40
C ASP A 61 -87.69 43.71 40.12
N GLU A 62 -88.34 42.83 40.88
CA GLU A 62 -87.68 41.70 41.54
C GLU A 62 -87.07 40.72 40.51
N GLN A 63 -87.81 40.40 39.43
CA GLN A 63 -87.31 39.57 38.33
C GLN A 63 -86.09 40.22 37.64
N VAL A 64 -86.10 41.53 37.39
CA VAL A 64 -84.97 42.26 36.81
C VAL A 64 -83.77 42.25 37.76
N GLN A 65 -83.99 42.45 39.05
CA GLN A 65 -82.92 42.42 40.04
C GLN A 65 -82.26 41.03 40.13
N GLN A 66 -83.07 39.96 40.13
CA GLN A 66 -82.56 38.60 40.16
C GLN A 66 -81.79 38.24 38.88
N LEU A 67 -82.29 38.63 37.70
CA LEU A 67 -81.57 38.44 36.43
C LEU A 67 -80.22 39.16 36.42
N LYS A 68 -80.18 40.40 36.92
CA LYS A 68 -78.94 41.19 37.01
C LYS A 68 -77.93 40.56 37.98
N GLU A 69 -78.40 40.05 39.12
CA GLU A 69 -77.53 39.37 40.09
C GLU A 69 -76.96 38.06 39.53
N ASN A 70 -77.79 37.22 38.90
CA ASN A 70 -77.33 35.97 38.27
C ASN A 70 -76.33 36.25 37.14
N GLN A 71 -76.62 37.25 36.28
CA GLN A 71 -75.71 37.64 35.21
C GLN A 71 -74.37 38.15 35.75
N ASN A 72 -74.36 38.89 36.86
CA ASN A 72 -73.13 39.36 37.48
C ASN A 72 -72.33 38.20 38.08
N LYS A 73 -72.98 37.28 38.79
CA LYS A 73 -72.34 36.07 39.29
C LYS A 73 -71.69 35.28 38.14
N ASP A 74 -72.40 35.05 37.04
CA ASP A 74 -71.84 34.32 35.89
C ASP A 74 -70.62 35.02 35.28
N LYS A 75 -70.65 36.36 35.15
CA LYS A 75 -69.50 37.14 34.68
C LYS A 75 -68.31 37.07 35.63
N ASP A 76 -68.55 37.11 36.93
CA ASP A 76 -67.50 37.00 37.95
C ASP A 76 -66.83 35.62 37.90
N HIS A 77 -67.60 34.54 37.79
CA HIS A 77 -67.05 33.19 37.60
C HIS A 77 -66.26 33.07 36.29
N GLN A 78 -66.72 33.69 35.20
CA GLN A 78 -65.97 33.71 33.93
C GLN A 78 -64.66 34.49 34.05
N LEU A 79 -64.65 35.63 34.74
CA LEU A 79 -63.45 36.42 34.98
C LEU A 79 -62.44 35.67 35.84
N GLU A 80 -62.89 34.95 36.88
CA GLU A 80 -62.03 34.12 37.71
C GLU A 80 -61.42 32.95 36.91
N ALA A 81 -62.23 32.27 36.10
CA ALA A 81 -61.75 31.22 35.20
C ALA A 81 -60.70 31.74 34.21
N LEU A 82 -60.97 32.88 33.56
CA LEU A 82 -60.01 33.53 32.65
C LEU A 82 -58.75 34.00 33.37
N GLY A 83 -58.86 34.52 34.59
CA GLY A 83 -57.73 34.93 35.42
C GLY A 83 -56.82 33.76 35.80
N SER A 84 -57.41 32.62 36.13
CA SER A 84 -56.69 31.36 36.37
C SER A 84 -55.99 30.88 35.09
N THR A 85 -56.71 30.84 33.97
CA THR A 85 -56.11 30.45 32.67
C THR A 85 -54.97 31.39 32.25
N CYS A 86 -55.11 32.71 32.43
CA CYS A 86 -54.04 33.67 32.14
C CYS A 86 -52.82 33.45 33.03
N SER A 87 -53.04 33.10 34.30
CA SER A 87 -51.95 32.81 35.24
C SER A 87 -51.18 31.55 34.84
N VAL A 88 -51.90 30.50 34.42
CA VAL A 88 -51.29 29.25 33.90
C VAL A 88 -50.48 29.52 32.64
N LEU A 89 -51.08 30.16 31.62
CA LEU A 89 -50.38 30.47 30.36
C LEU A 89 -49.13 31.34 30.57
N LYS A 90 -49.19 32.29 31.52
CA LYS A 90 -48.04 33.12 31.87
C LYS A 90 -46.89 32.30 32.43
N GLU A 91 -47.18 31.28 33.24
CA GLU A 91 -46.14 30.42 33.82
C GLU A 91 -45.61 29.41 32.80
N GLU A 92 -46.48 28.83 31.96
CA GLU A 92 -46.08 27.98 30.84
C GLU A 92 -45.14 28.72 29.88
N LEU A 93 -45.41 29.99 29.57
CA LEU A 93 -44.54 30.80 28.71
C LEU A 93 -43.15 30.99 29.31
N LYS A 94 -43.06 31.31 30.61
CA LYS A 94 -41.77 31.43 31.30
C LYS A 94 -41.01 30.10 31.31
N GLN A 95 -41.71 28.99 31.52
CA GLN A 95 -41.11 27.66 31.52
C GLN A 95 -40.59 27.28 30.13
N GLU A 96 -41.35 27.59 29.07
CA GLU A 96 -40.92 27.35 27.69
C GLU A 96 -39.69 28.19 27.33
N ASP A 97 -39.62 29.45 27.77
CA ASP A 97 -38.45 30.30 27.54
C ASP A 97 -37.21 29.77 28.27
N ALA A 98 -37.34 29.36 29.53
CA ALA A 98 -36.25 28.70 30.25
C ALA A 98 -35.80 27.40 29.56
N HIS A 99 -36.75 26.61 29.03
CA HIS A 99 -36.45 25.39 28.28
C HIS A 99 -35.78 25.71 26.92
N ARG A 100 -36.17 26.79 26.25
CA ARG A 100 -35.53 27.27 25.01
C ARG A 100 -34.08 27.64 25.25
N GLU A 101 -33.80 28.42 26.29
CA GLU A 101 -32.43 28.82 26.66
C GLU A 101 -31.55 27.60 26.99
N LEU A 102 -32.09 26.63 27.74
CA LEU A 102 -31.37 25.38 28.03
C LEU A 102 -31.02 24.60 26.75
N ARG A 103 -31.98 24.47 25.81
CA ARG A 103 -31.73 23.81 24.51
C ARG A 103 -30.66 24.53 23.70
N GLU A 104 -30.69 25.86 23.67
CA GLU A 104 -29.68 26.66 22.95
C GLU A 104 -28.28 26.51 23.58
N ALA A 105 -28.19 26.47 24.91
CA ALA A 105 -26.93 26.23 25.60
C ALA A 105 -26.36 24.84 25.26
N GLN A 106 -27.19 23.80 25.32
CA GLN A 106 -26.82 22.43 24.93
C GLN A 106 -26.38 22.35 23.46
N GLU A 107 -27.06 23.05 22.55
CA GLU A 107 -26.69 23.05 21.13
C GLU A 107 -25.32 23.72 20.91
N LYS A 108 -25.03 24.82 21.62
CA LYS A 108 -23.73 25.49 21.58
C LYS A 108 -22.60 24.58 22.08
N GLU A 109 -22.82 23.87 23.19
CA GLU A 109 -21.86 22.90 23.72
C GLU A 109 -21.63 21.73 22.75
N LEU A 110 -22.71 21.21 22.16
CA LEU A 110 -22.61 20.13 21.17
C LEU A 110 -21.85 20.58 19.92
N LYS A 111 -22.08 21.80 19.44
CA LYS A 111 -21.35 22.40 18.32
C LYS A 111 -19.85 22.51 18.65
N LEU A 112 -19.50 23.01 19.84
CA LEU A 112 -18.12 23.11 20.28
C LEU A 112 -17.42 21.75 20.35
N CYS A 113 -18.07 20.77 21.00
CA CYS A 113 -17.55 19.40 21.11
C CYS A 113 -17.35 18.76 19.73
N LYS A 114 -18.30 18.94 18.82
CA LYS A 114 -18.20 18.44 17.44
C LYS A 114 -17.00 19.02 16.70
N THR A 115 -16.75 20.32 16.81
CA THR A 115 -15.57 20.95 16.20
C THR A 115 -14.27 20.42 16.80
N GLN A 116 -14.19 20.29 18.13
CA GLN A 116 -13.02 19.73 18.80
C GLN A 116 -12.70 18.30 18.36
N ILE A 117 -13.73 17.44 18.25
CA ILE A 117 -13.56 16.07 17.75
C ILE A 117 -13.02 16.09 16.31
N GLN A 118 -13.58 16.92 15.43
CA GLN A 118 -13.12 17.03 14.05
C GLN A 118 -11.66 17.48 13.94
N ASP A 119 -11.22 18.41 14.78
CA ASP A 119 -9.84 18.89 14.78
C ASP A 119 -8.88 17.83 15.36
N MET A 120 -9.27 17.14 16.44
CA MET A 120 -8.53 15.99 16.96
C MET A 120 -8.41 14.87 15.92
N GLU A 121 -9.46 14.59 15.14
CA GLU A 121 -9.41 13.60 14.05
C GLU A 121 -8.43 13.99 12.95
N LYS A 122 -8.34 15.28 12.60
CA LYS A 122 -7.36 15.78 11.61
C LYS A 122 -5.93 15.61 12.14
N GLU A 123 -5.66 16.01 13.38
CA GLU A 123 -4.34 15.84 13.98
C GLU A 123 -3.97 14.37 14.12
N MET A 124 -4.90 13.50 14.51
CA MET A 124 -4.67 12.05 14.53
C MET A 124 -4.35 11.48 13.15
N LYS A 125 -4.98 11.98 12.08
CA LYS A 125 -4.65 11.59 10.70
C LYS A 125 -3.24 12.05 10.33
N LYS A 126 -2.86 13.28 10.67
CA LYS A 126 -1.52 13.84 10.43
C LYS A 126 -0.44 13.06 11.17
N LEU A 127 -0.60 12.84 12.47
CA LEU A 127 0.32 12.05 13.30
C LEU A 127 0.48 10.62 12.79
N ARG A 128 -0.60 9.97 12.34
CA ARG A 128 -0.51 8.64 11.70
C ARG A 128 0.28 8.67 10.39
N ALA A 129 0.16 9.73 9.58
CA ALA A 129 0.92 9.86 8.35
C ALA A 129 2.42 10.07 8.65
N GLU A 130 2.75 10.92 9.61
CA GLU A 130 4.12 11.16 10.08
C GLU A 130 4.74 9.88 10.66
N LEU A 131 4.00 9.13 11.48
CA LEU A 131 4.47 7.85 12.03
C LEU A 131 4.77 6.83 10.93
N ARG A 132 3.92 6.73 9.90
CA ARG A 132 4.16 5.86 8.74
C ARG A 132 5.43 6.28 7.99
N LYS A 133 5.62 7.57 7.76
CA LYS A 133 6.82 8.11 7.10
C LYS A 133 8.08 7.82 7.91
N SER A 134 8.05 8.04 9.22
CA SER A 134 9.19 7.73 10.09
C SER A 134 9.51 6.23 10.11
N CYS A 135 8.49 5.35 10.11
CA CYS A 135 8.68 3.91 10.03
C CYS A 135 9.35 3.47 8.71
N THR A 136 8.94 4.04 7.58
CA THR A 136 9.59 3.74 6.29
C THR A 136 11.02 4.25 6.25
N GLU A 137 11.29 5.45 6.74
CA GLU A 137 12.64 6.01 6.88
C GLU A 137 13.53 5.12 7.78
N GLN A 138 13.03 4.71 8.94
CA GLN A 138 13.73 3.82 9.87
C GLN A 138 14.05 2.46 9.23
N SER A 139 13.13 1.91 8.44
CA SER A 139 13.36 0.67 7.69
C SER A 139 14.48 0.82 6.65
N VAL A 140 14.50 1.93 5.91
CA VAL A 140 15.58 2.26 4.96
C VAL A 140 16.91 2.37 5.70
N ILE A 141 16.97 3.15 6.79
CA ILE A 141 18.19 3.32 7.60
C ILE A 141 18.70 1.96 8.10
N SER A 142 17.81 1.12 8.62
CA SER A 142 18.17 -0.21 9.14
C SER A 142 18.74 -1.12 8.07
N ARG A 143 18.18 -1.08 6.85
CA ARG A 143 18.70 -1.82 5.70
C ARG A 143 20.06 -1.29 5.25
N THR A 144 20.22 0.02 5.14
CA THR A 144 21.49 0.65 4.78
C THR A 144 22.60 0.34 5.79
N LEU A 145 22.30 0.34 7.09
CA LEU A 145 23.26 -0.05 8.13
C LEU A 145 23.68 -1.53 8.00
N ARG A 146 22.72 -2.42 7.71
CA ARG A 146 23.02 -3.84 7.47
C ARG A 146 23.93 -4.02 6.25
N GLU A 147 23.66 -3.31 5.16
CA GLU A 147 24.49 -3.34 3.95
C GLU A 147 25.89 -2.77 4.21
N LYS A 148 25.99 -1.66 4.95
CA LYS A 148 27.28 -1.09 5.39
C LYS A 148 28.11 -2.09 6.20
N SER A 149 27.50 -2.80 7.15
CA SER A 149 28.20 -3.82 7.93
C SER A 149 28.73 -4.97 7.06
N LYS A 150 27.94 -5.42 6.08
CA LYS A 150 28.39 -6.42 5.09
C LYS A 150 29.57 -5.90 4.26
N LEU A 151 29.53 -4.63 3.85
CA LEU A 151 30.61 -4.00 3.09
C LEU A 151 31.89 -3.87 3.92
N GLU A 152 31.80 -3.49 5.19
CA GLU A 152 32.95 -3.44 6.11
C GLU A 152 33.57 -4.83 6.35
N HIS A 153 32.72 -5.86 6.47
CA HIS A 153 33.18 -7.24 6.57
C HIS A 153 33.90 -7.69 5.29
N PHE A 154 33.29 -7.44 4.12
CA PHE A 154 33.91 -7.72 2.82
C PHE A 154 35.26 -7.00 2.68
N ARG A 155 35.30 -5.71 3.00
CA ARG A 155 36.52 -4.90 3.01
C ARG A 155 37.62 -5.51 3.87
N SER A 156 37.27 -6.00 5.06
CA SER A 156 38.21 -6.67 5.96
C SER A 156 38.76 -7.98 5.35
N GLN A 157 37.92 -8.75 4.66
CA GLN A 157 38.36 -9.96 3.95
C GLN A 157 39.29 -9.63 2.78
N VAL A 158 38.98 -8.60 1.99
CA VAL A 158 39.82 -8.14 0.88
C VAL A 158 41.19 -7.67 1.39
N ILE A 159 41.24 -6.89 2.47
CA ILE A 159 42.51 -6.47 3.09
C ILE A 159 43.34 -7.69 3.50
N LYS A 160 42.71 -8.69 4.14
CA LYS A 160 43.39 -9.92 4.56
C LYS A 160 43.90 -10.75 3.36
N ALA A 161 43.15 -10.79 2.25
CA ALA A 161 43.57 -11.52 1.06
C ALA A 161 44.71 -10.81 0.30
N THR A 162 44.69 -9.48 0.25
CA THR A 162 45.67 -8.66 -0.49
C THR A 162 46.97 -8.43 0.26
N TYR A 163 46.90 -8.25 1.58
CA TYR A 163 48.07 -7.96 2.42
C TYR A 163 48.46 -9.11 3.36
N GLY A 164 47.69 -10.20 3.38
CA GLY A 164 47.95 -11.37 4.23
C GLY A 164 47.56 -11.17 5.70
N ARG A 165 48.21 -11.94 6.58
CA ARG A 165 47.92 -11.98 8.03
C ARG A 165 48.58 -10.84 8.81
N ALA A 166 49.60 -10.20 8.23
CA ALA A 166 50.31 -9.09 8.84
C ALA A 166 49.56 -7.78 8.61
N LYS A 167 49.53 -6.91 9.63
CA LYS A 167 48.85 -5.61 9.50
C LYS A 167 49.64 -4.74 8.52
N PRO A 168 49.03 -4.21 7.45
CA PRO A 168 49.76 -3.52 6.38
C PRO A 168 50.47 -2.27 6.87
N PHE A 169 49.88 -1.57 7.85
CA PHE A 169 50.41 -0.36 8.45
C PHE A 169 50.13 -0.35 9.97
N PRO A 170 51.14 -0.17 10.83
CA PRO A 170 50.91 0.08 12.25
C PRO A 170 50.25 1.46 12.43
N GLY A 171 49.10 1.50 13.09
CA GLY A 171 48.43 2.74 13.51
C GLY A 171 47.59 3.48 12.44
N LYS A 172 47.66 3.11 11.15
CA LYS A 172 46.86 3.76 10.09
C LYS A 172 45.88 2.77 9.42
N PRO A 173 44.60 3.13 9.26
CA PRO A 173 43.68 2.31 8.47
C PRO A 173 44.09 2.36 6.99
N VAL A 174 44.06 1.21 6.32
CA VAL A 174 44.17 1.15 4.85
C VAL A 174 43.06 2.00 4.28
N THR A 175 43.32 2.85 3.28
CA THR A 175 42.30 3.64 2.58
C THR A 175 41.71 2.85 1.42
N ASP A 176 40.52 3.22 0.95
CA ASP A 176 39.87 2.50 -0.16
C ASP A 176 40.66 2.62 -1.46
N GLN A 177 41.27 3.79 -1.69
CA GLN A 177 42.15 4.01 -2.85
C GLN A 177 43.38 3.08 -2.83
N GLN A 178 44.06 2.96 -1.69
CA GLN A 178 45.19 2.05 -1.54
C GLN A 178 44.79 0.58 -1.72
N LEU A 179 43.57 0.22 -1.31
CA LEU A 179 43.06 -1.12 -1.49
C LEU A 179 42.81 -1.41 -2.97
N ILE A 180 42.19 -0.47 -3.68
CA ILE A 180 41.92 -0.57 -5.13
C ILE A 180 43.23 -0.69 -5.91
N GLU A 181 44.20 0.17 -5.65
CA GLU A 181 45.52 0.11 -6.30
C GLU A 181 46.22 -1.22 -6.04
N LYS A 182 46.16 -1.73 -4.80
CA LYS A 182 46.78 -3.01 -4.47
C LYS A 182 46.06 -4.19 -5.14
N ILE A 183 44.73 -4.16 -5.23
CA ILE A 183 43.96 -5.16 -5.98
C ILE A 183 44.38 -5.11 -7.45
N ALA A 184 44.40 -3.93 -8.07
CA ALA A 184 44.78 -3.76 -9.46
C ALA A 184 46.18 -4.33 -9.74
N GLN A 185 47.16 -4.02 -8.87
CA GLN A 185 48.51 -4.55 -8.96
C GLN A 185 48.54 -6.09 -8.87
N VAL A 186 47.85 -6.68 -7.88
CA VAL A 186 47.80 -8.15 -7.72
C VAL A 186 47.12 -8.82 -8.92
N THR A 187 46.09 -8.19 -9.48
CA THR A 187 45.43 -8.67 -10.69
C THR A 187 46.36 -8.63 -11.90
N GLU A 188 47.09 -7.54 -12.10
CA GLU A 188 48.06 -7.40 -13.18
C GLU A 188 49.23 -8.38 -13.04
N ASP A 189 49.79 -8.53 -11.83
CA ASP A 189 50.83 -9.50 -11.53
C ASP A 189 50.37 -10.94 -11.83
N ASN A 190 49.12 -11.28 -11.48
CA ASN A 190 48.56 -12.59 -11.78
C ASN A 190 48.38 -12.82 -13.29
N ILE A 191 47.93 -11.82 -14.06
CA ILE A 191 47.83 -11.92 -15.52
C ILE A 191 49.21 -12.15 -16.13
N ASN A 192 50.20 -11.36 -15.71
CA ASN A 192 51.59 -11.48 -16.16
C ASN A 192 52.19 -12.86 -15.80
N PHE A 193 51.91 -13.35 -14.60
CA PHE A 193 52.34 -14.68 -14.16
C PHE A 193 51.72 -15.80 -15.02
N GLN A 194 50.42 -15.75 -15.28
CA GLN A 194 49.75 -16.76 -16.13
C GLN A 194 50.29 -16.72 -17.58
N GLN A 195 50.56 -15.54 -18.12
CA GLN A 195 51.16 -15.40 -19.45
C GLN A 195 52.57 -15.98 -19.51
N LYS A 196 53.40 -15.70 -18.50
CA LYS A 196 54.74 -16.30 -18.38
C LYS A 196 54.67 -17.82 -18.25
N LYS A 197 53.76 -18.33 -17.42
CA LYS A 197 53.52 -19.77 -17.25
C LYS A 197 53.13 -20.44 -18.57
N TRP A 198 52.20 -19.84 -19.32
CA TRP A 198 51.79 -20.33 -20.63
C TRP A 198 52.95 -20.37 -21.62
N THR A 199 53.74 -19.30 -21.67
CA THR A 199 54.90 -19.19 -22.58
C THR A 199 55.95 -20.26 -22.26
N LEU A 200 56.30 -20.42 -20.98
CA LEU A 200 57.24 -21.45 -20.54
C LEU A 200 56.71 -22.85 -20.83
N GLN A 201 55.43 -23.12 -20.59
CA GLN A 201 54.84 -24.42 -20.89
C GLN A 201 54.91 -24.76 -22.38
N LYS A 202 54.68 -23.79 -23.26
CA LYS A 202 54.82 -23.96 -24.71
C LYS A 202 56.27 -24.22 -25.13
N GLU A 203 57.22 -23.48 -24.55
CA GLU A 203 58.64 -23.67 -24.81
C GLU A 203 59.13 -25.05 -24.35
N THR A 204 58.72 -25.49 -23.15
CA THR A 204 59.03 -26.84 -22.65
C THR A 204 58.51 -27.92 -23.60
N GLN A 205 57.25 -27.83 -24.06
CA GLN A 205 56.66 -28.78 -25.02
C GLN A 205 57.41 -28.81 -26.36
N LEU A 206 57.82 -27.65 -26.87
CA LEU A 206 58.62 -27.57 -28.09
C LEU A 206 60.02 -28.16 -27.91
N SER A 207 60.65 -27.91 -26.76
CA SER A 207 61.98 -28.44 -26.44
C SER A 207 61.97 -29.96 -26.24
N SER A 208 60.93 -30.51 -25.60
CA SER A 208 60.79 -31.95 -25.41
C SER A 208 60.55 -32.66 -26.74
N SER A 209 59.71 -32.11 -27.61
CA SER A 209 59.48 -32.65 -28.95
C SER A 209 60.76 -32.67 -29.80
N LYS A 210 61.55 -31.58 -29.77
CA LYS A 210 62.86 -31.54 -30.46
C LYS A 210 63.85 -32.54 -29.88
N GLN A 211 63.91 -32.68 -28.56
CA GLN A 211 64.80 -33.62 -27.91
C GLN A 211 64.42 -35.07 -28.26
N GLU A 212 63.12 -35.40 -28.22
CA GLU A 212 62.59 -36.72 -28.58
C GLU A 212 62.93 -37.08 -30.04
N GLU A 213 62.72 -36.13 -30.97
CA GLU A 213 63.11 -36.30 -32.38
C GLU A 213 64.61 -36.57 -32.53
N THR A 214 65.47 -35.84 -31.81
CA THR A 214 66.93 -36.10 -31.86
C THR A 214 67.29 -37.47 -31.27
N THR A 215 66.64 -37.90 -30.18
CA THR A 215 66.89 -39.22 -29.60
C THR A 215 66.43 -40.35 -30.53
N GLU A 216 65.27 -40.21 -31.18
CA GLU A 216 64.78 -41.18 -32.14
C GLU A 216 65.73 -41.30 -33.34
N ASN A 217 66.24 -40.18 -33.85
CA ASN A 217 67.22 -40.17 -34.94
C ASN A 217 68.56 -40.81 -34.54
N ILE A 218 69.02 -40.60 -33.30
CA ILE A 218 70.23 -41.27 -32.79
C ILE A 218 70.03 -42.77 -32.68
N GLU A 219 68.88 -43.24 -32.19
CA GLU A 219 68.58 -44.68 -32.12
C GLU A 219 68.45 -45.31 -33.51
N LYS A 220 67.82 -44.63 -34.49
CA LYS A 220 67.78 -45.08 -35.89
C LYS A 220 69.18 -45.24 -36.48
N LEU A 221 70.06 -44.27 -36.22
CA LEU A 221 71.45 -44.34 -36.67
C LEU A 221 72.19 -45.51 -36.00
N ARG A 222 71.99 -45.69 -34.69
CA ARG A 222 72.60 -46.78 -33.93
C ARG A 222 72.18 -48.14 -34.44
N THR A 223 70.89 -48.38 -34.67
CA THR A 223 70.40 -49.68 -35.16
C THR A 223 70.94 -50.01 -36.55
N SER A 224 71.02 -49.03 -37.45
CA SER A 224 71.62 -49.21 -38.78
C SER A 224 73.14 -49.49 -38.69
N LEU A 225 73.83 -48.83 -37.77
CA LEU A 225 75.24 -49.10 -37.51
C LEU A 225 75.46 -50.49 -36.88
N ASP A 226 74.58 -50.93 -35.99
CA ASP A 226 74.64 -52.27 -35.41
C ASP A 226 74.46 -53.35 -36.48
N SER A 227 73.59 -53.13 -37.48
CA SER A 227 73.47 -54.00 -38.66
C SER A 227 74.77 -54.05 -39.47
N CYS A 228 75.38 -52.89 -39.76
CA CYS A 228 76.69 -52.82 -40.42
C CYS A 228 77.76 -53.57 -39.62
N GLN A 229 77.78 -53.39 -38.30
CA GLN A 229 78.73 -54.04 -37.41
C GLN A 229 78.50 -55.56 -37.34
N ALA A 230 77.26 -56.03 -37.33
CA ALA A 230 76.92 -57.45 -37.35
C ALA A 230 77.42 -58.13 -38.62
N CYS A 231 77.24 -57.48 -39.79
CA CYS A 231 77.83 -57.96 -41.03
C CYS A 231 79.30 -57.58 -41.21
N MET A 232 80.02 -57.14 -40.17
CA MET A 232 81.49 -57.19 -40.12
C MET A 232 82.00 -58.29 -39.18
N LYS A 233 81.18 -58.71 -38.21
CA LYS A 233 81.52 -59.75 -37.22
C LYS A 233 81.21 -61.16 -37.70
N MET A 234 80.14 -61.31 -38.47
CA MET A 234 79.81 -62.55 -39.18
C MET A 234 80.74 -62.70 -40.39
N SER A 235 80.91 -63.90 -40.95
CA SER A 235 81.75 -64.11 -42.14
C SER A 235 81.21 -63.36 -43.35
N CYS A 236 81.60 -62.10 -43.48
CA CYS A 236 80.96 -61.17 -44.38
C CYS A 236 81.61 -61.11 -45.75
N CYS A 237 80.76 -60.92 -46.76
CA CYS A 237 81.16 -60.63 -48.12
C CYS A 237 80.96 -59.13 -48.41
N THR A 238 81.78 -58.59 -49.31
CA THR A 238 81.72 -57.20 -49.77
C THR A 238 80.31 -56.76 -50.15
N SER A 239 79.53 -57.62 -50.81
CA SER A 239 78.18 -57.26 -51.26
C SER A 239 77.19 -57.03 -50.12
N ASP A 240 77.37 -57.64 -48.95
CA ASP A 240 76.45 -57.48 -47.83
C ASP A 240 76.77 -56.22 -47.03
N LEU A 241 78.05 -55.97 -46.75
CA LEU A 241 78.47 -54.72 -46.12
C LEU A 241 78.13 -53.51 -47.01
N LYS A 242 78.28 -53.63 -48.32
CA LYS A 242 77.92 -52.57 -49.28
C LYS A 242 76.43 -52.23 -49.24
N LYS A 243 75.55 -53.23 -49.20
CA LYS A 243 74.09 -53.02 -49.04
C LYS A 243 73.77 -52.28 -47.74
N GLU A 244 74.35 -52.70 -46.62
CA GLU A 244 74.11 -52.04 -45.33
C GLU A 244 74.67 -50.61 -45.28
N VAL A 245 75.81 -50.35 -45.91
CA VAL A 245 76.37 -49.00 -46.07
C VAL A 245 75.47 -48.11 -46.94
N ASP A 246 74.91 -48.65 -48.03
CA ASP A 246 73.95 -47.93 -48.87
C ASP A 246 72.65 -47.61 -48.10
N LEU A 247 72.15 -48.54 -47.29
CA LEU A 247 71.01 -48.31 -46.40
C LEU A 247 71.31 -47.22 -45.37
N LEU A 248 72.48 -47.27 -44.73
CA LEU A 248 72.93 -46.24 -43.78
C LEU A 248 73.08 -44.87 -44.46
N GLN A 249 73.52 -44.82 -45.72
CA GLN A 249 73.66 -43.57 -46.48
C GLN A 249 72.31 -42.91 -46.78
N HIS A 250 71.28 -43.72 -47.01
CA HIS A 250 69.94 -43.24 -47.32
C HIS A 250 69.04 -43.08 -46.09
N LEU A 251 69.56 -43.39 -44.89
CA LEU A 251 68.85 -43.17 -43.64
C LEU A 251 68.61 -41.67 -43.41
N GLN A 252 67.33 -41.29 -43.32
CA GLN A 252 66.93 -39.92 -43.01
C GLN A 252 67.17 -39.65 -41.52
N VAL A 253 68.11 -38.75 -41.23
CA VAL A 253 68.39 -38.26 -39.87
C VAL A 253 68.33 -36.74 -39.83
N SER A 254 68.01 -36.20 -38.66
CA SER A 254 67.94 -34.74 -38.47
C SER A 254 69.32 -34.07 -38.60
N PRO A 255 69.38 -32.75 -38.90
CA PRO A 255 70.63 -32.01 -39.06
C PRO A 255 71.66 -32.16 -37.92
N PRO A 256 71.27 -32.26 -36.63
CA PRO A 256 72.24 -32.49 -35.55
C PRO A 256 72.95 -33.85 -35.62
N VAL A 257 72.31 -34.87 -36.21
CA VAL A 257 72.80 -36.26 -36.25
C VAL A 257 73.47 -36.58 -37.59
N SER A 258 73.19 -35.81 -38.65
CA SER A 258 73.75 -36.02 -39.99
C SER A 258 75.28 -35.92 -40.03
N GLY A 259 75.88 -35.06 -39.20
CA GLY A 259 77.33 -34.98 -39.06
C GLY A 259 77.96 -36.28 -38.57
N LEU A 260 77.30 -36.96 -37.61
CA LEU A 260 77.74 -38.25 -37.09
C LEU A 260 77.56 -39.36 -38.14
N GLN A 261 76.40 -39.39 -38.81
CA GLN A 261 76.14 -40.34 -39.90
C GLN A 261 77.22 -40.24 -40.99
N LYS A 262 77.61 -39.03 -41.37
CA LYS A 262 78.66 -38.80 -42.37
C LYS A 262 80.00 -39.41 -41.93
N VAL A 263 80.44 -39.14 -40.70
CA VAL A 263 81.71 -39.68 -40.18
C VAL A 263 81.68 -41.21 -40.15
N VAL A 264 80.57 -41.81 -39.73
CA VAL A 264 80.39 -43.27 -39.70
C VAL A 264 80.46 -43.85 -41.11
N LEU A 265 79.79 -43.22 -42.09
CA LEU A 265 79.84 -43.63 -43.49
C LEU A 265 81.25 -43.55 -44.06
N ASP A 266 82.00 -42.49 -43.75
CA ASP A 266 83.38 -42.33 -44.23
C ASP A 266 84.28 -43.46 -43.69
N VAL A 267 84.13 -43.84 -42.41
CA VAL A 267 84.85 -44.97 -41.82
C VAL A 267 84.44 -46.30 -42.46
N LEU A 268 83.14 -46.56 -42.62
CA LEU A 268 82.65 -47.81 -43.20
C LEU A 268 83.01 -47.95 -44.67
N ARG A 269 82.99 -46.86 -45.44
CA ARG A 269 83.45 -46.86 -46.84
C ARG A 269 84.94 -47.15 -46.94
N HIS A 270 85.74 -46.63 -46.02
CA HIS A 270 87.17 -46.97 -45.97
C HIS A 270 87.35 -48.46 -45.66
N ALA A 271 86.65 -49.00 -44.65
CA ALA A 271 86.68 -50.42 -44.33
C ALA A 271 86.20 -51.31 -45.51
N LEU A 272 85.17 -50.87 -46.24
CA LEU A 272 84.68 -51.56 -47.42
C LEU A 272 85.71 -51.56 -48.56
N SER A 273 86.38 -50.44 -48.83
CA SER A 273 87.48 -50.37 -49.83
C SER A 273 88.59 -51.36 -49.51
N TRP A 274 89.00 -51.44 -48.24
CA TRP A 274 89.97 -52.43 -47.78
C TRP A 274 89.49 -53.87 -48.01
N LEU A 275 88.23 -54.16 -47.71
CA LEU A 275 87.65 -55.48 -47.93
C LEU A 275 87.58 -55.84 -49.43
N GLU A 276 87.18 -54.89 -50.27
CA GLU A 276 87.13 -55.02 -51.74
C GLU A 276 88.52 -55.33 -52.31
N GLU A 277 89.56 -54.61 -51.87
CA GLU A 277 90.95 -54.82 -52.27
C GLU A 277 91.48 -56.21 -51.85
N VAL A 278 91.21 -56.62 -50.61
CA VAL A 278 91.64 -57.93 -50.10
C VAL A 278 90.93 -59.07 -50.84
N GLU A 279 89.62 -58.96 -51.06
CA GLU A 279 88.90 -59.96 -51.86
C GLU A 279 89.41 -60.02 -53.30
N GLN A 280 89.77 -58.88 -53.90
CA GLN A 280 90.33 -58.85 -55.25
C GLN A 280 91.71 -59.53 -55.30
N LEU A 281 92.59 -59.26 -54.34
CA LEU A 281 93.88 -59.94 -54.22
C LEU A 281 93.73 -61.47 -54.04
N LEU A 282 92.77 -61.90 -53.22
CA LEU A 282 92.47 -63.33 -53.05
C LEU A 282 91.95 -63.96 -54.36
N ARG A 283 91.09 -63.25 -55.10
CA ARG A 283 90.64 -63.66 -56.44
C ARG A 283 91.80 -63.77 -57.42
N ASP A 284 92.72 -62.81 -57.44
CA ASP A 284 93.88 -62.80 -58.32
C ASP A 284 94.85 -63.96 -58.03
N LEU A 285 94.91 -64.42 -56.77
CA LEU A 285 95.67 -65.60 -56.34
C LEU A 285 94.95 -66.94 -56.59
N GLY A 286 93.78 -66.92 -57.22
CA GLY A 286 93.00 -68.12 -57.57
C GLY A 286 92.21 -68.73 -56.40
N ILE A 287 92.10 -68.03 -55.27
CA ILE A 287 91.31 -68.48 -54.12
C ILE A 287 89.87 -68.02 -54.34
N LEU A 288 89.04 -68.90 -54.92
CA LEU A 288 87.64 -68.57 -55.17
C LEU A 288 86.86 -68.40 -53.85
N PRO A 289 85.95 -67.41 -53.78
CA PRO A 289 85.03 -67.28 -52.65
C PRO A 289 84.17 -68.54 -52.61
N SER A 290 84.07 -69.20 -51.45
CA SER A 290 83.06 -70.23 -51.28
C SER A 290 81.68 -69.59 -51.44
N GLY A 291 80.84 -70.20 -52.26
CA GLY A 291 79.57 -69.62 -52.67
C GLY A 291 78.63 -69.28 -51.50
N ALA A 292 78.07 -68.08 -51.60
CA ALA A 292 76.74 -67.62 -51.18
C ALA A 292 76.29 -67.72 -49.70
N ASP A 293 77.02 -68.31 -48.75
CA ASP A 293 76.56 -68.27 -47.34
C ASP A 293 77.66 -68.40 -46.26
N LYS A 294 78.94 -68.42 -46.66
CA LYS A 294 80.07 -68.43 -45.72
C LYS A 294 81.18 -67.56 -46.26
N GLY A 295 81.34 -66.36 -45.70
CA GLY A 295 82.39 -65.43 -46.13
C GLY A 295 83.81 -65.97 -45.93
N TYR A 296 84.77 -65.31 -46.55
CA TYR A 296 86.21 -65.64 -46.52
C TYR A 296 86.83 -65.71 -45.11
N TRP A 297 86.14 -65.18 -44.10
CA TRP A 297 86.65 -65.02 -42.75
C TRP A 297 86.74 -66.31 -41.93
N ASP A 298 86.00 -67.36 -42.29
CA ASP A 298 86.21 -68.69 -41.67
C ASP A 298 87.62 -69.22 -41.97
N PHE A 299 88.23 -68.81 -43.09
CA PHE A 299 89.60 -69.19 -43.44
C PHE A 299 90.66 -68.49 -42.58
N PHE A 300 90.42 -67.23 -42.21
CA PHE A 300 91.36 -66.44 -41.38
C PHE A 300 91.17 -66.63 -39.87
N SER A 301 89.96 -66.99 -39.42
CA SER A 301 89.68 -67.31 -38.01
C SER A 301 90.51 -68.48 -37.49
N HIS A 302 90.94 -69.38 -38.39
CA HIS A 302 91.80 -70.53 -38.07
C HIS A 302 93.31 -70.25 -38.23
N ILE A 303 93.71 -69.08 -38.73
CA ILE A 303 95.13 -68.72 -38.95
C ILE A 303 95.67 -67.80 -37.84
N VAL A 304 94.80 -67.22 -37.00
CA VAL A 304 95.19 -66.34 -35.87
C VAL A 304 94.73 -66.92 -34.52
N ALA A 305 95.11 -68.17 -34.25
CA ALA A 305 95.13 -68.73 -32.89
C ALA A 305 96.57 -68.99 -32.46
#